data_AF-A0A182U006-F1
#
_entry.id   AF-A0A182U006-F1
#
_cell.length_a   1.000
_cell.length_b   1.000
_cell.length_c   1.000
_cell.angle_alpha   90.00
_cell.angle_beta   90.00
_cell.angle_gamma   90.00
#
_symmetry.space_group_name_H-M   'P 1'
#
loop_
_entity.id
_entity.type
_entity.pdbx_description
1 polymer ?
#
loop_
_entity_poly.entity_id
_entity_poly.type
_entity_poly.pdbx_seq_one_letter_code
_entity_poly.pdbx_strand_id
1 'polypeptide(L)'
;MFRPSVPNVWLLTWLVSYQRKSTNISAVDSFISELMDNKKLKWKVLNSRHRNGQQKTSPKTADLAPSELAASIRTPTETIQRSSFRFSELYNELTNNPLVVNISQMELSQVDHLLETALKEQNNEDVKLLLAQILEYEKLPSLQVLNAVLKNLAHRTETRTIERLSELYRKLHPECGSTAIGRFEHYKALCEWKQGNTFKSLDAFRSIMLECNEERMIMIDHLLLEIIDETIGKKSEAVLLAVMQLCEFSLVELRHEFPICYVWEKSFLSGWHSDQEAAKTLFDRHDALRNAISKRIPNLCYKLLYENNVEKVYQLIEMFLKHEMKADCKAMLIRLFEYQYWRKNLRGCSEIMQNAIDLNIALPEMCNRQLLELLLGRSATEAAQREAWKKSKDLKPNKYTLKF
;
A
#
# COMPACT_ATOMS: atom_id res chain seq x y z
N MET A 1 -19.40 -28.00 15.97
CA MET A 1 -18.78 -28.02 14.62
C MET A 1 -17.81 -26.85 14.54
N PHE A 2 -16.51 -27.15 14.58
CA PHE A 2 -15.42 -26.17 14.44
C PHE A 2 -15.39 -25.68 12.99
N ARG A 3 -15.51 -24.37 12.79
CA ARG A 3 -15.25 -23.73 11.49
C ARG A 3 -13.77 -23.33 11.42
N PRO A 4 -13.08 -23.55 10.28
CA PRO A 4 -11.72 -23.07 10.10
C PRO A 4 -11.70 -21.55 9.93
N SER A 5 -10.75 -20.91 10.62
CA SER A 5 -10.46 -19.48 10.48
C SER A 5 -9.97 -19.18 9.06
N VAL A 6 -10.69 -18.30 8.37
CA VAL A 6 -10.26 -17.67 7.11
C VAL A 6 -8.88 -17.00 7.33
N PRO A 7 -7.95 -17.05 6.36
CA PRO A 7 -6.63 -16.45 6.54
C PRO A 7 -6.77 -14.97 6.87
N ASN A 8 -6.07 -14.54 7.92
CA ASN A 8 -6.03 -13.16 8.40
C ASN A 8 -5.78 -12.21 7.22
N VAL A 9 -6.78 -11.44 6.77
CA VAL A 9 -6.62 -10.38 5.75
C VAL A 9 -5.52 -9.37 6.18
N TRP A 10 -5.22 -9.33 7.47
CA TRP A 10 -4.10 -8.61 8.07
C TRP A 10 -2.72 -9.15 7.70
N LEU A 11 -2.54 -10.42 7.29
CA LEU A 11 -1.28 -10.87 6.67
C LEU A 11 -1.05 -10.15 5.34
N LEU A 12 -2.11 -9.84 4.60
CA LEU A 12 -2.01 -9.11 3.33
C LEU A 12 -1.72 -7.63 3.59
N THR A 13 -2.35 -7.00 4.57
CA THR A 13 -2.02 -5.62 4.98
C THR A 13 -0.60 -5.52 5.58
N TRP A 14 -0.17 -6.56 6.31
CA TRP A 14 1.19 -6.70 6.83
C TRP A 14 2.22 -6.82 5.71
N LEU A 15 2.00 -7.67 4.70
CA LEU A 15 2.86 -7.80 3.51
C LEU A 15 2.91 -6.51 2.68
N VAL A 16 1.78 -5.81 2.53
CA VAL A 16 1.71 -4.52 1.82
C VAL A 16 2.45 -3.41 2.61
N SER A 17 2.41 -3.44 3.94
CA SER A 17 3.20 -2.52 4.78
C SER A 17 4.70 -2.85 4.81
N TYR A 18 5.08 -4.12 4.61
CA TYR A 18 6.47 -4.59 4.53
C TYR A 18 7.15 -4.19 3.20
N GLN A 19 6.39 -3.76 2.19
CA GLN A 19 6.91 -3.23 0.93
C GLN A 19 7.46 -1.79 1.01
N ARG A 20 7.49 -1.17 2.20
CA ARG A 20 8.22 0.10 2.39
C ARG A 20 9.43 -0.08 3.31
N LYS A 21 10.60 0.05 2.68
CA LYS A 21 11.95 0.26 3.25
C LYS A 21 12.66 -0.97 3.82
N SER A 22 13.00 -1.91 2.93
CA SER A 22 14.21 -2.72 3.10
C SER A 22 15.39 -2.01 2.41
N THR A 23 16.44 -1.69 3.17
CA THR A 23 17.66 -1.05 2.66
C THR A 23 18.37 -1.88 1.58
N ASN A 24 18.15 -3.20 1.55
CA ASN A 24 18.68 -4.08 0.49
C ASN A 24 17.93 -3.94 -0.85
N ILE A 25 16.65 -3.54 -0.85
CA ILE A 25 15.91 -3.26 -2.09
C ILE A 25 16.42 -1.95 -2.71
N SER A 26 16.84 -0.97 -1.90
CA SER A 26 17.44 0.27 -2.43
C SER A 26 18.80 0.05 -3.11
N ALA A 27 19.58 -0.94 -2.66
CA ALA A 27 20.84 -1.29 -3.29
C ALA A 27 20.63 -2.03 -4.61
N VAL A 28 19.59 -2.89 -4.68
CA VAL A 28 19.18 -3.56 -5.92
C VAL A 28 18.54 -2.57 -6.90
N ASP A 29 17.72 -1.63 -6.44
CA ASP A 29 17.15 -0.56 -7.28
C ASP A 29 18.21 0.45 -7.72
N SER A 30 19.20 0.74 -6.89
CA SER A 30 20.38 1.52 -7.27
C SER A 30 21.21 0.77 -8.31
N PHE A 31 21.42 -0.53 -8.15
CA PHE A 31 22.14 -1.35 -9.13
C PHE A 31 21.36 -1.49 -10.45
N ILE A 32 20.04 -1.67 -10.40
CA ILE A 32 19.17 -1.73 -11.59
C ILE A 32 19.12 -0.36 -12.27
N SER A 33 19.05 0.73 -11.52
CA SER A 33 19.14 2.10 -12.05
C SER A 33 20.51 2.36 -12.68
N GLU A 34 21.59 1.91 -12.06
CA GLU A 34 22.96 2.01 -12.59
C GLU A 34 23.18 1.11 -13.82
N LEU A 35 22.51 -0.05 -13.91
CA LEU A 35 22.51 -0.93 -15.09
C LEU A 35 21.68 -0.32 -16.24
N MET A 36 20.54 0.30 -15.91
CA MET A 36 19.69 1.02 -16.85
C MET A 36 20.41 2.27 -17.38
N ASP A 37 21.11 3.01 -16.51
CA ASP A 37 21.93 4.16 -16.88
C ASP A 37 23.17 3.75 -17.67
N ASN A 38 23.82 2.63 -17.34
CA ASN A 38 24.90 2.07 -18.16
C ASN A 38 24.42 1.60 -19.55
N LYS A 39 23.22 1.01 -19.65
CA LYS A 39 22.61 0.66 -20.94
C LYS A 39 22.20 1.91 -21.74
N LYS A 40 21.70 2.95 -21.06
CA LYS A 40 21.35 4.25 -21.65
C LYS A 40 22.60 5.02 -22.09
N LEU A 41 23.71 4.91 -21.36
CA LEU A 41 25.03 5.43 -21.72
C LEU A 41 25.62 4.65 -22.89
N LYS A 42 25.53 3.30 -22.93
CA LYS A 42 25.91 2.50 -24.11
C LYS A 42 25.09 2.88 -25.35
N TRP A 43 23.78 3.10 -25.21
CA TRP A 43 22.93 3.61 -26.29
C TRP A 43 23.32 5.03 -26.72
N LYS A 44 23.60 5.94 -25.79
CA LYS A 44 24.09 7.29 -26.12
C LYS A 44 25.47 7.28 -26.77
N VAL A 45 26.37 6.37 -26.39
CA VAL A 45 27.71 6.22 -26.98
C VAL A 45 27.66 5.54 -28.35
N LEU A 46 26.76 4.57 -28.56
CA LEU A 46 26.50 4.01 -29.90
C LEU A 46 25.90 5.09 -30.82
N ASN A 47 24.97 5.89 -30.31
CA ASN A 47 24.28 6.92 -31.08
C ASN A 47 25.20 8.13 -31.36
N SER A 48 26.12 8.48 -30.45
CA SER A 48 27.12 9.54 -30.69
C SER A 48 28.23 9.10 -31.64
N ARG A 49 28.64 7.82 -31.63
CA ARG A 49 29.55 7.27 -32.64
C ARG A 49 28.93 7.25 -34.04
N HIS A 50 27.63 7.04 -34.17
CA HIS A 50 26.92 7.14 -35.46
C HIS A 50 26.71 8.59 -35.92
N ARG A 51 26.71 9.58 -35.00
CA ARG A 51 26.44 11.00 -35.33
C ARG A 51 27.69 11.85 -35.59
N ASN A 52 28.87 11.41 -35.16
CA ASN A 52 30.14 12.12 -35.40
C ASN A 52 30.95 11.60 -36.61
N GLY A 53 30.32 10.78 -37.48
CA GLY A 53 30.94 10.20 -38.67
C GLY A 53 30.76 10.97 -39.99
N GLN A 54 30.32 12.24 -39.99
CA GLN A 54 30.34 13.06 -41.20
C GLN A 54 31.02 14.40 -40.97
N GLN A 55 32.06 14.63 -41.78
CA GLN A 55 32.93 15.79 -41.79
C GLN A 55 32.19 17.06 -42.21
N LYS A 56 32.61 18.17 -41.58
CA LYS A 56 32.34 19.57 -41.91
C LYS A 56 32.58 19.89 -43.40
N THR A 57 31.68 20.65 -44.01
CA THR A 57 32.04 21.77 -44.91
C THR A 57 31.05 22.93 -44.73
N SER A 58 31.60 24.13 -44.55
CA SER A 58 30.92 25.42 -44.34
C SER A 58 30.54 26.10 -45.67
N PRO A 59 29.63 27.11 -45.65
CA PRO A 59 28.98 27.63 -46.85
C PRO A 59 29.73 28.81 -47.49
N LYS A 60 29.60 28.97 -48.81
CA LYS A 60 29.75 30.27 -49.48
C LYS A 60 28.71 30.44 -50.60
N THR A 61 28.15 31.64 -50.56
CA THR A 61 27.19 32.35 -51.42
C THR A 61 27.72 32.58 -52.85
N ALA A 62 26.80 32.61 -53.83
CA ALA A 62 26.58 33.69 -54.82
C ALA A 62 26.10 33.17 -56.19
N ASP A 63 24.98 33.74 -56.64
CA ASP A 63 24.72 34.29 -57.98
C ASP A 63 24.40 33.44 -59.23
N LEU A 64 23.34 33.95 -59.90
CA LEU A 64 23.01 33.98 -61.35
C LEU A 64 22.28 32.79 -62.00
N ALA A 65 21.08 33.11 -62.51
CA ALA A 65 20.42 32.45 -63.65
C ALA A 65 20.97 33.03 -64.99
N PRO A 66 20.52 32.67 -66.21
CA PRO A 66 19.57 31.64 -66.66
C PRO A 66 20.02 30.84 -67.93
N SER A 67 19.13 29.99 -68.46
CA SER A 67 18.94 29.68 -69.90
C SER A 67 19.37 28.31 -70.49
N GLU A 68 18.34 27.60 -70.96
CA GLU A 68 18.19 26.89 -72.26
C GLU A 68 18.88 25.55 -72.61
N LEU A 69 17.99 24.58 -72.91
CA LEU A 69 17.92 23.67 -74.08
C LEU A 69 19.19 22.91 -74.53
N ALA A 70 19.14 21.57 -74.42
CA ALA A 70 19.19 20.66 -75.58
C ALA A 70 19.16 19.17 -75.15
N ALA A 71 18.63 18.36 -76.07
CA ALA A 71 18.30 16.95 -75.93
C ALA A 71 19.50 15.99 -75.87
N SER A 72 19.27 14.80 -75.28
CA SER A 72 19.26 13.51 -76.00
C SER A 72 19.89 12.34 -75.21
N ILE A 73 19.04 11.33 -74.96
CA ILE A 73 19.28 9.87 -74.98
C ILE A 73 20.40 9.30 -74.09
N ARG A 74 19.98 8.60 -73.02
CA ARG A 74 20.42 7.23 -72.62
C ARG A 74 19.72 6.80 -71.33
N THR A 75 18.77 5.87 -71.40
CA THR A 75 18.44 4.94 -70.29
C THR A 75 19.50 3.83 -70.28
N PRO A 76 19.87 3.20 -69.14
CA PRO A 76 18.92 2.64 -68.17
C PRO A 76 19.33 2.68 -66.68
N THR A 77 18.45 2.16 -65.83
CA THR A 77 18.62 1.75 -64.42
C THR A 77 18.74 2.84 -63.34
N GLU A 78 17.59 3.23 -62.76
CA GLU A 78 17.49 3.78 -61.40
C GLU A 78 16.16 3.30 -60.77
N THR A 79 16.25 2.28 -59.91
CA THR A 79 16.16 2.39 -58.44
C THR A 79 14.78 2.83 -57.94
N ILE A 80 14.06 1.86 -57.37
CA ILE A 80 12.92 2.09 -56.47
C ILE A 80 13.43 3.05 -55.38
N GLN A 81 12.98 4.29 -55.44
CA GLN A 81 13.21 5.30 -54.41
C GLN A 81 12.47 4.83 -53.16
N ARG A 82 13.12 4.00 -52.34
CA ARG A 82 12.67 3.72 -50.97
C ARG A 82 12.58 5.07 -50.27
N SER A 83 11.36 5.48 -49.95
CA SER A 83 11.11 6.61 -49.07
C SER A 83 12.01 6.46 -47.85
N SER A 84 12.84 7.48 -47.58
CA SER A 84 13.76 7.42 -46.46
C SER A 84 12.95 7.21 -45.19
N PHE A 85 13.18 6.11 -44.48
CA PHE A 85 12.52 5.85 -43.22
C PHE A 85 12.94 6.93 -42.22
N ARG A 86 12.06 7.90 -41.99
CA ARG A 86 12.30 9.03 -41.09
C ARG A 86 11.82 8.65 -39.71
N PHE A 87 12.77 8.24 -38.87
CA PHE A 87 12.53 7.88 -37.47
C PHE A 87 11.83 9.01 -36.68
N SER A 88 12.00 10.27 -37.10
CA SER A 88 11.33 11.45 -36.54
C SER A 88 9.84 11.54 -36.88
N GLU A 89 9.43 11.10 -38.08
CA GLU A 89 8.01 11.04 -38.47
C GLU A 89 7.31 9.91 -37.73
N LEU A 90 7.97 8.75 -37.60
CA LEU A 90 7.46 7.61 -36.83
C LEU A 90 7.38 7.90 -35.31
N TYR A 91 8.37 8.61 -34.76
CA TYR A 91 8.32 9.08 -33.37
C TYR A 91 7.19 10.09 -33.16
N ASN A 92 6.97 11.01 -34.10
CA ASN A 92 5.85 11.96 -34.06
C ASN A 92 4.50 11.27 -34.27
N GLU A 93 4.40 10.23 -35.09
CA GLU A 93 3.19 9.40 -35.25
C GLU A 93 2.90 8.55 -34.01
N LEU A 94 3.94 8.06 -33.31
CA LEU A 94 3.81 7.28 -32.07
C LEU A 94 3.52 8.15 -30.84
N THR A 95 3.89 9.43 -30.86
CA THR A 95 3.73 10.34 -29.72
C THR A 95 2.59 11.35 -29.86
N ASN A 96 2.11 11.63 -31.09
CA ASN A 96 0.99 12.55 -31.34
C ASN A 96 -0.29 11.87 -31.81
N ASN A 97 -0.34 10.55 -32.00
CA ASN A 97 -1.62 9.88 -32.14
C ASN A 97 -2.20 9.60 -30.73
N PRO A 98 -3.34 10.21 -30.34
CA PRO A 98 -4.15 9.60 -29.28
C PRO A 98 -4.45 8.18 -29.74
N LEU A 99 -4.36 7.17 -28.86
CA LEU A 99 -4.54 5.77 -29.24
C LEU A 99 -5.74 5.59 -30.20
N VAL A 100 -5.50 5.48 -31.52
CA VAL A 100 -6.51 5.09 -32.52
C VAL A 100 -6.59 3.56 -32.49
N VAL A 101 -6.66 3.00 -31.29
CA VAL A 101 -6.83 1.57 -31.07
C VAL A 101 -8.32 1.32 -31.09
N ASN A 102 -8.82 0.73 -32.17
CA ASN A 102 -10.21 0.33 -32.30
C ASN A 102 -10.42 -1.02 -31.59
N ILE A 103 -11.17 -1.02 -30.49
CA ILE A 103 -11.38 -2.23 -29.68
C ILE A 103 -12.44 -3.18 -30.27
N SER A 104 -13.13 -2.81 -31.35
CA SER A 104 -14.23 -3.61 -31.94
C SER A 104 -13.79 -5.03 -32.36
N GLN A 105 -12.54 -5.21 -32.77
CA GLN A 105 -11.98 -6.50 -33.18
C GLN A 105 -11.05 -7.13 -32.13
N MET A 106 -10.82 -6.44 -31.01
CA MET A 106 -9.90 -6.92 -29.97
C MET A 106 -10.56 -7.95 -29.05
N GLU A 107 -9.75 -8.88 -28.56
CA GLU A 107 -10.13 -9.80 -27.49
C GLU A 107 -10.22 -9.07 -26.14
N LEU A 108 -11.06 -9.58 -25.23
CA LEU A 108 -11.26 -8.99 -23.90
C LEU A 108 -9.95 -8.86 -23.11
N SER A 109 -9.05 -9.83 -23.21
CA SER A 109 -7.73 -9.81 -22.58
C SER A 109 -6.88 -8.61 -23.02
N GLN A 110 -6.98 -8.24 -24.30
CA GLN A 110 -6.24 -7.11 -24.85
C GLN A 110 -6.85 -5.78 -24.42
N VAL A 111 -8.19 -5.70 -24.35
CA VAL A 111 -8.91 -4.53 -23.80
C VAL A 111 -8.55 -4.32 -22.32
N ASP A 112 -8.52 -5.40 -21.54
CA ASP A 112 -8.10 -5.38 -20.13
C ASP A 112 -6.67 -4.84 -20.00
N HIS A 113 -5.72 -5.36 -20.79
CA HIS A 113 -4.34 -4.90 -20.77
C HIS A 113 -4.18 -3.43 -21.15
N LEU A 114 -4.93 -2.93 -22.14
CA LEU A 114 -4.88 -1.52 -22.53
C LEU A 114 -5.40 -0.61 -21.42
N LEU A 115 -6.54 -0.96 -20.82
CA LEU A 115 -7.10 -0.20 -19.70
C LEU A 115 -6.17 -0.21 -18.48
N GLU A 116 -5.63 -1.38 -18.12
CA GLU A 116 -4.68 -1.47 -17.02
C GLU A 116 -3.43 -0.63 -17.25
N THR A 117 -2.91 -0.63 -18.48
CA THR A 117 -1.73 0.16 -18.85
C THR A 117 -2.03 1.65 -18.78
N ALA A 118 -3.15 2.09 -19.36
CA ALA A 118 -3.58 3.48 -19.32
C ALA A 118 -3.84 3.97 -17.88
N LEU A 119 -4.41 3.11 -17.01
CA LEU A 119 -4.59 3.40 -15.59
C LEU A 119 -3.26 3.50 -14.83
N LYS A 120 -2.31 2.59 -15.09
CA LYS A 120 -0.97 2.59 -14.48
C LYS A 120 -0.16 3.82 -14.87
N GLU A 121 -0.26 4.22 -16.14
CA GLU A 121 0.41 5.41 -16.68
C GLU A 121 -0.32 6.72 -16.31
N GLN A 122 -1.48 6.63 -15.66
CA GLN A 122 -2.34 7.78 -15.33
C GLN A 122 -2.72 8.60 -16.58
N ASN A 123 -2.82 7.95 -17.75
CA ASN A 123 -3.20 8.61 -18.99
C ASN A 123 -4.73 8.77 -19.05
N ASN A 124 -5.19 9.94 -18.61
CA ASN A 124 -6.62 10.22 -18.46
C ASN A 124 -7.38 10.24 -19.79
N GLU A 125 -6.73 10.69 -20.87
CA GLU A 125 -7.36 10.83 -22.18
C GLU A 125 -7.54 9.47 -22.85
N ASP A 126 -6.53 8.59 -22.76
CA ASP A 126 -6.62 7.22 -23.24
C ASP A 126 -7.72 6.43 -22.51
N VAL A 127 -7.83 6.59 -21.19
CA VAL A 127 -8.92 5.97 -20.41
C VAL A 127 -10.29 6.45 -20.92
N LYS A 128 -10.48 7.75 -21.18
CA LYS A 128 -11.75 8.27 -21.68
C LYS A 128 -12.08 7.73 -23.08
N LEU A 129 -11.09 7.67 -23.97
CA LEU A 129 -11.26 7.15 -25.33
C LEU A 129 -11.63 5.66 -25.31
N LEU A 130 -10.92 4.86 -24.52
CA LEU A 130 -11.21 3.44 -24.36
C LEU A 130 -12.61 3.23 -23.76
N LEU A 131 -12.99 4.01 -22.74
CA LEU A 131 -14.32 3.95 -22.14
C LEU A 131 -15.44 4.30 -23.12
N ALA A 132 -15.24 5.31 -23.98
CA ALA A 132 -16.20 5.66 -25.01
C ALA A 132 -16.43 4.49 -25.98
N GLN A 133 -15.35 3.85 -26.42
CA GLN A 133 -15.44 2.68 -27.30
C GLN A 133 -16.05 1.46 -26.60
N ILE A 134 -15.78 1.26 -25.29
CA ILE A 134 -16.39 0.17 -24.50
C ILE A 134 -17.90 0.33 -24.44
N LEU A 135 -18.38 1.56 -24.25
CA LEU A 135 -19.81 1.87 -24.25
C LEU A 135 -20.42 1.74 -25.64
N GLU A 136 -19.70 2.14 -26.70
CA GLU A 136 -20.16 2.04 -28.09
C GLU A 136 -20.28 0.59 -28.57
N TYR A 137 -19.26 -0.24 -28.29
CA TYR A 137 -19.20 -1.64 -28.74
C TYR A 137 -19.76 -2.64 -27.72
N GLU A 138 -20.30 -2.16 -26.59
CA GLU A 138 -20.82 -2.96 -25.47
C GLU A 138 -19.83 -4.04 -24.98
N LYS A 139 -18.52 -3.78 -25.08
CA LYS A 139 -17.45 -4.71 -24.70
C LYS A 139 -16.93 -4.41 -23.29
N LEU A 140 -17.60 -4.96 -22.28
CA LEU A 140 -17.14 -4.77 -20.90
C LEU A 140 -15.82 -5.51 -20.62
N PRO A 141 -14.87 -4.86 -19.92
CA PRO A 141 -13.67 -5.51 -19.44
C PRO A 141 -14.00 -6.52 -18.32
N SER A 142 -13.02 -7.32 -17.92
CA SER A 142 -13.19 -8.20 -16.75
C SER A 142 -13.58 -7.42 -15.50
N LEU A 143 -14.27 -8.06 -14.56
CA LEU A 143 -14.76 -7.41 -13.34
C LEU A 143 -13.63 -6.76 -12.52
N GLN A 144 -12.44 -7.36 -12.53
CA GLN A 144 -11.27 -6.81 -11.84
C GLN A 144 -10.83 -5.47 -12.45
N VAL A 145 -10.71 -5.41 -13.78
CA VAL A 145 -10.34 -4.18 -14.50
C VAL A 145 -11.47 -3.15 -14.42
N LEU A 146 -12.73 -3.59 -14.54
CA LEU A 146 -13.90 -2.74 -14.38
C LEU A 146 -13.92 -2.06 -13.00
N ASN A 147 -13.66 -2.80 -11.93
CA ASN A 147 -13.57 -2.25 -10.57
C ASN A 147 -12.44 -1.22 -10.44
N ALA A 148 -11.28 -1.46 -11.07
CA ALA A 148 -10.17 -0.50 -11.09
C ALA A 148 -10.54 0.79 -11.85
N VAL A 149 -11.22 0.66 -12.99
CA VAL A 149 -11.72 1.77 -13.79
C VAL A 149 -12.79 2.56 -13.02
N LEU A 150 -13.79 1.90 -12.44
CA LEU A 150 -14.84 2.54 -11.65
C LEU A 150 -14.27 3.27 -10.43
N LYS A 151 -13.27 2.67 -9.77
CA LYS A 151 -12.53 3.35 -8.70
C LYS A 151 -11.84 4.61 -9.20
N ASN A 152 -11.16 4.56 -10.35
CA ASN A 152 -10.51 5.72 -10.95
C ASN A 152 -11.52 6.83 -11.32
N LEU A 153 -12.65 6.46 -11.93
CA LEU A 153 -13.73 7.39 -12.26
C LEU A 153 -14.32 8.05 -11.01
N ALA A 154 -14.49 7.30 -9.92
CA ALA A 154 -14.96 7.84 -8.65
C ALA A 154 -13.99 8.86 -8.05
N HIS A 155 -12.67 8.64 -8.18
CA HIS A 155 -11.65 9.61 -7.78
C HIS A 155 -11.70 10.90 -8.59
N ARG A 156 -12.05 10.80 -9.88
CA ARG A 156 -12.24 11.95 -10.77
C ARG A 156 -13.63 12.57 -10.70
N THR A 157 -14.49 12.04 -9.84
CA THR A 157 -15.87 12.50 -9.67
C THR A 157 -16.76 12.37 -10.92
N GLU A 158 -16.46 11.43 -11.80
CA GLU A 158 -17.16 11.20 -13.08
C GLU A 158 -18.40 10.30 -12.92
N THR A 159 -19.41 10.78 -12.17
CA THR A 159 -20.62 9.99 -11.82
C THR A 159 -21.40 9.48 -13.04
N ARG A 160 -21.52 10.29 -14.10
CA ARG A 160 -22.27 9.94 -15.31
C ARG A 160 -21.69 8.73 -16.04
N THR A 161 -20.36 8.63 -16.08
CA THR A 161 -19.66 7.51 -16.72
C THR A 161 -19.84 6.23 -15.90
N ILE A 162 -19.79 6.35 -14.56
CA ILE A 162 -20.09 5.24 -13.64
C ILE A 162 -21.51 4.72 -13.87
N GLU A 163 -22.51 5.60 -13.98
CA GLU A 163 -23.90 5.22 -14.23
C GLU A 163 -24.06 4.45 -15.54
N ARG A 164 -23.48 4.96 -16.64
CA ARG A 164 -23.53 4.29 -17.96
C ARG A 164 -22.88 2.91 -17.93
N LEU A 165 -21.72 2.77 -17.29
CA LEU A 165 -21.05 1.48 -17.14
C LEU A 165 -21.85 0.52 -16.24
N SER A 166 -22.50 1.04 -15.20
CA SER A 166 -23.37 0.25 -14.32
C SER A 166 -24.61 -0.25 -15.04
N GLU A 167 -25.21 0.58 -15.90
CA GLU A 167 -26.33 0.20 -16.75
C GLU A 167 -25.93 -0.87 -17.77
N LEU A 168 -24.78 -0.69 -18.42
CA LEU A 168 -24.25 -1.68 -19.36
C LEU A 168 -23.95 -3.02 -18.67
N TYR A 169 -23.34 -2.98 -17.48
CA TYR A 169 -23.08 -4.18 -16.69
C TYR A 169 -24.38 -4.90 -16.31
N ARG A 170 -25.40 -4.17 -15.87
CA ARG A 170 -26.71 -4.74 -15.54
C ARG A 170 -27.43 -5.31 -16.75
N LYS A 171 -27.26 -4.70 -17.93
CA LYS A 171 -27.82 -5.22 -19.19
C LYS A 171 -27.23 -6.59 -19.53
N LEU A 172 -25.92 -6.76 -19.30
CA LEU A 172 -25.19 -8.00 -19.59
C LEU A 172 -25.28 -9.04 -18.44
N HIS A 173 -25.49 -8.59 -17.20
CA HIS A 173 -25.59 -9.40 -15.99
C HIS A 173 -26.81 -9.03 -15.13
N PRO A 174 -28.04 -9.38 -15.56
CA PRO A 174 -29.27 -9.00 -14.84
C PRO A 174 -29.33 -9.53 -13.40
N GLU A 175 -28.74 -10.69 -13.14
CA GLU A 175 -28.66 -11.35 -11.82
C GLU A 175 -27.96 -10.49 -10.76
N CYS A 176 -26.99 -9.67 -11.16
CA CYS A 176 -26.21 -8.83 -10.27
C CYS A 176 -26.96 -7.55 -9.86
N GLY A 177 -27.96 -7.12 -10.64
CA GLY A 177 -28.66 -5.84 -10.44
C GLY A 177 -29.54 -5.74 -9.19
N SER A 178 -29.75 -6.86 -8.49
CA SER A 178 -30.60 -6.94 -7.29
C SER A 178 -29.96 -6.34 -6.03
N THR A 179 -28.64 -6.14 -6.01
CA THR A 179 -27.90 -5.68 -4.82
C THR A 179 -27.25 -4.31 -5.07
N ALA A 180 -27.10 -3.48 -4.04
CA ALA A 180 -26.40 -2.19 -4.19
C ALA A 180 -24.96 -2.33 -4.73
N ILE A 181 -24.25 -3.40 -4.37
CA ILE A 181 -22.90 -3.67 -4.89
C ILE A 181 -22.90 -4.05 -6.36
N GLY A 182 -23.83 -4.90 -6.80
CA GLY A 182 -23.94 -5.23 -8.22
C GLY A 182 -24.44 -4.07 -9.09
N ARG A 183 -25.00 -3.03 -8.47
CA ARG A 183 -25.31 -1.72 -9.08
C ARG A 183 -24.16 -0.70 -8.97
N PHE A 184 -23.01 -1.10 -8.43
CA PHE A 184 -21.84 -0.25 -8.21
C PHE A 184 -22.11 1.02 -7.37
N GLU A 185 -23.12 0.99 -6.50
CA GLU A 185 -23.50 2.14 -5.67
C GLU A 185 -22.38 2.57 -4.72
N HIS A 186 -21.46 1.66 -4.35
CA HIS A 186 -20.28 1.98 -3.54
C HIS A 186 -19.28 2.89 -4.25
N TYR A 187 -19.16 2.81 -5.58
CA TYR A 187 -18.35 3.75 -6.35
C TYR A 187 -19.04 5.11 -6.50
N LYS A 188 -20.37 5.14 -6.57
CA LYS A 188 -21.12 6.40 -6.50
C LYS A 188 -20.99 7.05 -5.12
N ALA A 189 -21.08 6.28 -4.04
CA ALA A 189 -20.83 6.75 -2.69
C ALA A 189 -19.40 7.31 -2.54
N LEU A 190 -18.40 6.64 -3.10
CA LEU A 190 -17.03 7.16 -3.14
C LEU A 190 -16.93 8.46 -3.96
N CYS A 191 -17.63 8.55 -5.09
CA CYS A 191 -17.69 9.77 -5.89
C CYS A 191 -18.25 10.96 -5.08
N GLU A 192 -19.33 10.75 -4.33
CA GLU A 192 -19.91 11.76 -3.41
C GLU A 192 -18.90 12.18 -2.33
N TRP A 193 -18.12 11.23 -1.79
CA TRP A 193 -17.04 11.54 -0.84
C TRP A 193 -16.00 12.47 -1.45
N LYS A 194 -15.53 12.15 -2.67
CA LYS A 194 -14.50 12.92 -3.39
C LYS A 194 -15.01 14.31 -3.82
N GLN A 195 -16.30 14.45 -4.07
CA GLN A 195 -16.94 15.75 -4.33
C GLN A 195 -17.08 16.62 -3.06
N GLY A 196 -16.89 16.05 -1.87
CA GLY A 196 -17.03 16.75 -0.59
C GLY A 196 -18.39 16.57 0.09
N ASN A 197 -19.31 15.81 -0.51
CA ASN A 197 -20.62 15.46 0.05
C ASN A 197 -20.49 14.35 1.11
N THR A 198 -19.73 14.65 2.16
CA THR A 198 -19.27 13.71 3.20
C THR A 198 -20.43 12.91 3.82
N PHE A 199 -21.43 13.58 4.38
CA PHE A 199 -22.53 12.90 5.08
C PHE A 199 -23.37 12.02 4.14
N LYS A 200 -23.71 12.54 2.95
CA LYS A 200 -24.44 11.78 1.93
C LYS A 200 -23.69 10.51 1.51
N SER A 201 -22.36 10.61 1.36
CA SER A 201 -21.52 9.47 1.07
C SER A 201 -21.54 8.42 2.19
N LEU A 202 -21.37 8.85 3.44
CA LEU A 202 -21.36 7.94 4.59
C LEU A 202 -22.72 7.24 4.80
N ASP A 203 -23.83 7.96 4.61
CA ASP A 203 -25.18 7.37 4.64
C ASP A 203 -25.40 6.36 3.51
N ALA A 204 -24.85 6.61 2.33
CA ALA A 204 -24.88 5.66 1.23
C ALA A 204 -24.06 4.40 1.57
N PHE A 205 -22.84 4.55 2.11
CA PHE A 205 -22.05 3.41 2.58
C PHE A 205 -22.78 2.61 3.66
N ARG A 206 -23.42 3.28 4.62
CA ARG A 206 -24.23 2.64 5.66
C ARG A 206 -25.32 1.74 5.06
N SER A 207 -26.05 2.28 4.08
CA SER A 207 -27.14 1.56 3.40
C SER A 207 -26.61 0.36 2.62
N ILE A 208 -25.48 0.53 1.93
CA ILE A 208 -24.81 -0.54 1.18
C ILE A 208 -24.39 -1.66 2.12
N MET A 209 -23.78 -1.34 3.26
CA MET A 209 -23.27 -2.32 4.22
C MET A 209 -24.36 -3.21 4.82
N LEU A 210 -25.59 -2.72 4.95
CA LEU A 210 -26.74 -3.52 5.40
C LEU A 210 -27.14 -4.63 4.41
N GLU A 211 -26.90 -4.43 3.12
CA GLU A 211 -27.23 -5.39 2.06
C GLU A 211 -26.08 -6.36 1.75
N CYS A 212 -24.90 -6.14 2.34
CA CYS A 212 -23.68 -6.87 2.02
C CYS A 212 -23.57 -8.21 2.75
N ASN A 213 -23.05 -9.22 2.04
CA ASN A 213 -22.50 -10.42 2.66
C ASN A 213 -21.01 -10.23 3.03
N GLU A 214 -20.44 -11.18 3.77
CA GLU A 214 -19.06 -11.09 4.27
C GLU A 214 -18.02 -10.90 3.16
N GLU A 215 -18.13 -11.63 2.05
CA GLU A 215 -17.17 -11.55 0.93
C GLU A 215 -17.15 -10.16 0.28
N ARG A 216 -18.32 -9.56 0.08
CA ARG A 216 -18.44 -8.24 -0.52
C ARG A 216 -18.12 -7.12 0.47
N MET A 217 -18.26 -7.38 1.78
CA MET A 217 -17.86 -6.44 2.82
C MET A 217 -16.37 -6.09 2.73
N ILE A 218 -15.52 -7.05 2.31
CA ILE A 218 -14.09 -6.81 2.10
C ILE A 218 -13.86 -5.68 1.08
N MET A 219 -14.64 -5.61 0.02
CA MET A 219 -14.53 -4.52 -0.97
C MET A 219 -14.87 -3.16 -0.35
N ILE A 220 -15.93 -3.11 0.46
CA ILE A 220 -16.33 -1.89 1.17
C ILE A 220 -15.25 -1.48 2.17
N ASP A 221 -14.67 -2.43 2.90
CA ASP A 221 -13.55 -2.17 3.82
C ASP A 221 -12.40 -1.47 3.11
N HIS A 222 -11.99 -1.92 1.92
CA HIS A 222 -10.92 -1.27 1.16
C HIS A 222 -11.23 0.19 0.81
N LEU A 223 -12.49 0.52 0.54
CA LEU A 223 -12.91 1.90 0.29
C LEU A 223 -12.99 2.72 1.59
N LEU A 224 -13.46 2.12 2.68
CA LEU A 224 -13.49 2.75 4.00
C LEU A 224 -12.08 3.04 4.52
N LEU A 225 -11.10 2.15 4.28
CA LEU A 225 -9.70 2.41 4.64
C LEU A 225 -9.18 3.69 3.98
N GLU A 226 -9.49 3.87 2.70
CA GLU A 226 -9.12 5.07 1.94
C GLU A 226 -9.78 6.33 2.51
N ILE A 227 -11.08 6.26 2.81
CA ILE A 227 -11.84 7.34 3.45
C ILE A 227 -11.24 7.71 4.82
N ILE A 228 -10.88 6.70 5.62
CA ILE A 228 -10.27 6.88 6.94
C ILE A 228 -8.89 7.55 6.81
N ASP A 229 -8.04 7.07 5.89
CA ASP A 229 -6.69 7.63 5.64
C ASP A 229 -6.73 9.04 5.02
N GLU A 230 -7.82 9.41 4.35
CA GLU A 230 -8.08 10.77 3.88
C GLU A 230 -8.65 11.69 4.95
N THR A 231 -9.22 11.13 6.01
CA THR A 231 -9.86 11.90 7.09
C THR A 231 -8.86 12.25 8.18
N ILE A 232 -8.13 11.25 8.69
CA ILE A 232 -7.27 11.40 9.86
C ILE A 232 -6.09 12.35 9.56
N GLY A 233 -5.93 13.35 10.42
CA GLY A 233 -4.91 14.39 10.31
C GLY A 233 -5.03 15.33 9.09
N LYS A 234 -6.14 15.27 8.33
CA LYS A 234 -6.34 16.05 7.10
C LYS A 234 -7.68 16.78 7.02
N LYS A 235 -8.76 16.17 7.50
CA LYS A 235 -10.11 16.76 7.52
C LYS A 235 -10.47 17.27 8.91
N SER A 236 -11.58 18.01 8.99
CA SER A 236 -12.11 18.54 10.25
C SER A 236 -12.58 17.43 11.20
N GLU A 237 -12.53 17.70 12.50
CA GLU A 237 -13.02 16.81 13.56
C GLU A 237 -14.45 16.32 13.34
N ALA A 238 -15.37 17.19 12.88
CA ALA A 238 -16.75 16.79 12.59
C ALA A 238 -16.85 15.65 11.55
N VAL A 239 -15.94 15.64 10.56
CA VAL A 239 -15.87 14.58 9.55
C VAL A 239 -15.30 13.30 10.16
N LEU A 240 -14.28 13.41 11.01
CA LEU A 240 -13.74 12.26 11.75
C LEU A 240 -14.82 11.60 12.61
N LEU A 241 -15.59 12.39 13.35
CA LEU A 241 -16.70 11.87 14.18
C LEU A 241 -17.77 11.18 13.32
N ALA A 242 -18.10 11.73 12.15
CA ALA A 242 -19.04 11.08 11.23
C ALA A 242 -18.51 9.73 10.70
N VAL A 243 -17.23 9.65 10.35
CA VAL A 243 -16.58 8.40 9.94
C VAL A 243 -16.54 7.39 11.09
N MET A 244 -16.23 7.84 12.31
CA MET A 244 -16.27 7.00 13.51
C MET A 244 -17.68 6.47 13.76
N GLN A 245 -18.72 7.28 13.61
CA GLN A 245 -20.12 6.84 13.75
C GLN A 245 -20.49 5.72 12.76
N LEU A 246 -20.03 5.81 11.50
CA LEU A 246 -20.21 4.72 10.54
C LEU A 246 -19.47 3.43 10.95
N CYS A 247 -18.26 3.58 11.50
CA CYS A 247 -17.50 2.44 12.02
C CYS A 247 -18.15 1.84 13.28
N GLU A 248 -18.73 2.67 14.16
CA GLU A 248 -19.49 2.24 15.34
C GLU A 248 -20.74 1.46 14.92
N PHE A 249 -21.45 1.93 13.90
CA PHE A 249 -22.55 1.19 13.30
C PHE A 249 -22.12 -0.20 12.81
N SER A 250 -20.96 -0.29 12.15
CA SER A 250 -20.39 -1.58 11.70
C SER A 250 -20.13 -2.55 12.85
N LEU A 251 -19.66 -2.03 14.00
CA LEU A 251 -19.40 -2.85 15.18
C LEU A 251 -20.69 -3.33 15.84
N VAL A 252 -21.66 -2.43 16.04
CA VAL A 252 -22.87 -2.70 16.83
C VAL A 252 -23.88 -3.52 16.04
N GLU A 253 -24.18 -3.10 14.81
CA GLU A 253 -25.26 -3.70 14.01
C GLU A 253 -24.77 -4.88 13.18
N LEU A 254 -23.56 -4.78 12.59
CA LEU A 254 -23.03 -5.79 11.67
C LEU A 254 -22.06 -6.76 12.35
N ARG A 255 -21.68 -6.51 13.61
CA ARG A 255 -20.64 -7.26 14.34
C ARG A 255 -19.31 -7.34 13.57
N HIS A 256 -19.04 -6.33 12.77
CA HIS A 256 -17.85 -6.23 11.93
C HIS A 256 -16.82 -5.33 12.61
N GLU A 257 -15.86 -5.94 13.31
CA GLU A 257 -14.87 -5.24 14.14
C GLU A 257 -13.78 -4.52 13.32
N PHE A 258 -13.64 -4.81 12.03
CA PHE A 258 -12.48 -4.34 11.25
C PHE A 258 -12.41 -2.81 11.09
N PRO A 259 -13.46 -2.10 10.62
CA PRO A 259 -13.37 -0.66 10.33
C PRO A 259 -13.14 0.17 11.60
N ILE A 260 -13.83 -0.17 12.69
CA ILE A 260 -13.71 0.50 13.99
C ILE A 260 -12.30 0.35 14.58
N CYS A 261 -11.69 -0.82 14.44
CA CYS A 261 -10.32 -1.02 14.92
C CYS A 261 -9.32 -0.20 14.09
N TYR A 262 -9.53 -0.11 12.78
CA TYR A 262 -8.65 0.64 11.89
C TYR A 262 -8.73 2.15 12.15
N VAL A 263 -9.94 2.72 12.22
CA VAL A 263 -10.11 4.15 12.53
C VAL A 263 -9.56 4.48 13.91
N TRP A 264 -9.75 3.59 14.90
CA TRP A 264 -9.17 3.77 16.23
C TRP A 264 -7.64 3.78 16.19
N GLU A 265 -7.01 2.77 15.59
CA GLU A 265 -5.55 2.65 15.54
C GLU A 265 -4.93 3.87 14.84
N LYS A 266 -5.49 4.27 13.70
CA LYS A 266 -5.00 5.43 12.94
C LYS A 266 -5.19 6.74 13.69
N SER A 267 -6.32 6.92 14.38
CA SER A 267 -6.59 8.14 15.15
C SER A 267 -5.69 8.21 16.40
N PHE A 268 -5.46 7.08 17.07
CA PHE A 268 -4.55 6.98 18.21
C PHE A 268 -3.09 7.30 17.82
N LEU A 269 -2.66 6.84 16.65
CA LEU A 269 -1.32 7.10 16.10
C LEU A 269 -1.19 8.46 15.41
N SER A 270 -2.28 9.21 15.24
CA SER A 270 -2.27 10.54 14.62
C SER A 270 -1.39 11.51 15.41
N GLY A 271 -0.75 12.44 14.71
CA GLY A 271 -0.03 13.56 15.34
C GLY A 271 -0.95 14.64 15.91
N TRP A 272 -2.23 14.63 15.55
CA TRP A 272 -3.20 15.65 15.97
C TRP A 272 -3.86 15.30 17.29
N HIS A 273 -3.97 16.28 18.19
CA HIS A 273 -4.54 16.07 19.52
C HIS A 273 -6.03 15.70 19.47
N SER A 274 -6.82 16.38 18.63
CA SER A 274 -8.25 16.11 18.43
C SER A 274 -8.52 14.66 18.02
N ASP A 275 -7.70 14.12 17.12
CA ASP A 275 -7.82 12.74 16.65
C ASP A 275 -7.54 11.74 17.77
N GLN A 276 -6.51 12.02 18.58
CA GLN A 276 -6.17 11.20 19.74
C GLN A 276 -7.25 11.24 20.81
N GLU A 277 -7.86 12.40 21.07
CA GLU A 277 -8.96 12.55 22.02
C GLU A 277 -10.22 11.82 21.55
N ALA A 278 -10.55 11.93 20.26
CA ALA A 278 -11.63 11.16 19.65
C ALA A 278 -11.38 9.64 19.79
N ALA A 279 -10.14 9.18 19.56
CA ALA A 279 -9.77 7.77 19.72
C ALA A 279 -9.91 7.29 21.18
N LYS A 280 -9.54 8.12 22.16
CA LYS A 280 -9.72 7.81 23.59
C LYS A 280 -11.20 7.71 23.95
N THR A 281 -12.01 8.66 23.50
CA THR A 281 -13.46 8.66 23.72
C THR A 281 -14.12 7.43 23.10
N LEU A 282 -13.70 7.06 21.90
CA LEU A 282 -14.17 5.86 21.21
C LEU A 282 -13.81 4.58 21.98
N PHE A 283 -12.57 4.50 22.48
CA PHE A 283 -12.09 3.39 23.30
C PHE A 283 -12.86 3.28 24.62
N ASP A 284 -13.19 4.40 25.25
CA ASP A 284 -13.93 4.44 26.51
C ASP A 284 -15.39 3.97 26.35
N ARG A 285 -16.00 4.23 25.19
CA ARG A 285 -17.42 3.95 24.94
C ARG A 285 -17.73 2.48 24.68
N HIS A 286 -16.82 1.74 24.03
CA HIS A 286 -17.13 0.44 23.42
C HIS A 286 -16.28 -0.71 23.97
N ASP A 287 -16.87 -1.57 24.83
CA ASP A 287 -16.21 -2.80 25.32
C ASP A 287 -15.78 -3.76 24.20
N ALA A 288 -16.62 -3.90 23.17
CA ALA A 288 -16.31 -4.77 22.04
C ALA A 288 -15.06 -4.29 21.29
N LEU A 289 -14.86 -2.98 21.16
CA LEU A 289 -13.66 -2.39 20.59
C LEU A 289 -12.43 -2.69 21.46
N ARG A 290 -12.53 -2.53 22.79
CA ARG A 290 -11.44 -2.85 23.73
C ARG A 290 -10.98 -4.30 23.59
N ASN A 291 -11.92 -5.23 23.52
CA ASN A 291 -11.65 -6.66 23.34
C ASN A 291 -11.03 -6.97 21.97
N ALA A 292 -11.49 -6.30 20.91
CA ALA A 292 -10.92 -6.46 19.57
C ALA A 292 -9.48 -5.94 19.49
N ILE A 293 -9.19 -4.81 20.17
CA ILE A 293 -7.85 -4.23 20.25
C ILE A 293 -6.93 -5.10 21.11
N SER A 294 -7.39 -5.63 22.25
CA SER A 294 -6.61 -6.53 23.13
C SER A 294 -5.94 -7.67 22.36
N LYS A 295 -6.70 -8.33 21.47
CA LYS A 295 -6.19 -9.40 20.60
C LYS A 295 -5.04 -8.94 19.67
N ARG A 296 -4.92 -7.64 19.40
CA ARG A 296 -3.96 -7.03 18.45
C ARG A 296 -2.81 -6.30 19.13
N ILE A 297 -2.92 -6.01 20.44
CA ILE A 297 -1.89 -5.32 21.23
C ILE A 297 -0.49 -5.88 21.02
N PRO A 298 -0.25 -7.20 21.04
CA PRO A 298 1.11 -7.72 20.92
C PRO A 298 1.82 -7.24 19.65
N ASN A 299 1.07 -7.19 18.54
CA ASN A 299 1.59 -6.73 17.24
C ASN A 299 1.75 -5.20 17.22
N LEU A 300 0.78 -4.46 17.77
CA LEU A 300 0.83 -3.01 17.84
C LEU A 300 2.01 -2.53 18.71
N CYS A 301 2.20 -3.13 19.89
CA CYS A 301 3.32 -2.83 20.76
C CYS A 301 4.66 -3.14 20.10
N TYR A 302 4.78 -4.29 19.41
CA TYR A 302 6.00 -4.61 18.68
C TYR A 302 6.33 -3.53 17.63
N LYS A 303 5.35 -3.11 16.84
CA LYS A 303 5.50 -2.05 15.84
C LYS A 303 5.92 -0.72 16.47
N LEU A 304 5.24 -0.28 17.53
CA LEU A 304 5.55 0.97 18.24
C LEU A 304 6.97 0.96 18.84
N LEU A 305 7.38 -0.15 19.45
CA LEU A 305 8.72 -0.29 20.02
C LEU A 305 9.80 -0.32 18.93
N TYR A 306 9.52 -0.97 17.79
CA TYR A 306 10.41 -0.96 16.63
C TYR A 306 10.61 0.45 16.07
N GLU A 307 9.53 1.24 16.00
CA GLU A 307 9.57 2.66 15.63
C GLU A 307 10.14 3.57 16.74
N ASN A 308 10.59 3.01 17.88
CA ASN A 308 11.10 3.70 19.06
C ASN A 308 10.09 4.72 19.66
N ASN A 309 8.80 4.46 19.48
CA ASN A 309 7.71 5.29 19.99
C ASN A 309 7.22 4.77 21.36
N VAL A 310 8.11 4.86 22.36
CA VAL A 310 7.87 4.34 23.71
C VAL A 310 6.73 5.10 24.42
N GLU A 311 6.57 6.39 24.13
CA GLU A 311 5.49 7.22 24.70
C GLU A 311 4.11 6.68 24.36
N LYS A 312 3.87 6.28 23.10
CA LYS A 312 2.60 5.67 22.68
C LYS A 312 2.32 4.35 23.38
N VAL A 313 3.37 3.58 23.72
CA VAL A 313 3.21 2.35 24.50
C VAL A 313 2.78 2.66 25.94
N TYR A 314 3.35 3.70 26.56
CA TYR A 314 2.87 4.15 27.88
C TYR A 314 1.43 4.66 27.85
N GLN A 315 1.06 5.44 26.84
CA GLN A 315 -0.32 5.91 26.65
C GLN A 315 -1.30 4.73 26.48
N LEU A 316 -0.90 3.67 25.76
CA LEU A 316 -1.68 2.43 25.68
C LEU A 316 -1.81 1.77 27.06
N ILE A 317 -0.72 1.60 27.80
CA ILE A 317 -0.77 1.01 29.14
C ILE A 317 -1.74 1.78 30.04
N GLU A 318 -1.68 3.12 30.05
CA GLU A 318 -2.60 3.98 30.80
C GLU A 318 -4.07 3.76 30.41
N MET A 319 -4.37 3.71 29.12
CA MET A 319 -5.72 3.43 28.63
C MET A 319 -6.24 2.05 29.07
N PHE A 320 -5.40 1.02 29.02
CA PHE A 320 -5.79 -0.33 29.44
C PHE A 320 -5.94 -0.43 30.97
N LEU A 321 -5.13 0.30 31.74
CA LEU A 321 -5.27 0.37 33.20
C LEU A 321 -6.57 1.04 33.61
N LYS A 322 -7.00 2.10 32.91
CA LYS A 322 -8.28 2.78 33.16
C LYS A 322 -9.49 1.83 33.08
N HIS A 323 -9.40 0.79 32.23
CA HIS A 323 -10.46 -0.21 32.04
C HIS A 323 -10.16 -1.56 32.72
N GLU A 324 -9.26 -1.57 33.71
CA GLU A 324 -8.90 -2.75 34.51
C GLU A 324 -8.37 -3.97 33.72
N MET A 325 -7.85 -3.77 32.50
CA MET A 325 -7.35 -4.84 31.63
C MET A 325 -5.91 -5.27 31.99
N LYS A 326 -5.72 -5.75 33.23
CA LYS A 326 -4.40 -6.04 33.82
C LYS A 326 -3.59 -7.08 33.06
N ALA A 327 -4.24 -8.05 32.40
CA ALA A 327 -3.57 -9.09 31.62
C ALA A 327 -2.84 -8.50 30.40
N ASP A 328 -3.49 -7.58 29.69
CA ASP A 328 -2.91 -6.87 28.55
C ASP A 328 -1.81 -5.91 28.99
N CYS A 329 -2.02 -5.17 30.09
CA CYS A 329 -0.99 -4.34 30.70
C CYS A 329 0.27 -5.15 31.04
N LYS A 330 0.11 -6.34 31.63
CA LYS A 330 1.22 -7.25 31.92
C LYS A 330 1.97 -7.64 30.65
N ALA A 331 1.27 -8.01 29.59
CA ALA A 331 1.89 -8.37 28.32
C ALA A 331 2.69 -7.20 27.72
N MET A 332 2.15 -5.98 27.77
CA MET A 332 2.83 -4.77 27.29
C MET A 332 4.07 -4.43 28.14
N LEU A 333 3.98 -4.51 29.47
CA LEU A 333 5.10 -4.24 30.37
C LEU A 333 6.26 -5.23 30.15
N ILE A 334 5.95 -6.51 29.90
CA ILE A 334 6.98 -7.51 29.56
C ILE A 334 7.71 -7.10 28.27
N ARG A 335 6.98 -6.72 27.21
CA ARG A 335 7.60 -6.31 25.94
C ARG A 335 8.40 -5.02 26.06
N LEU A 336 7.90 -4.07 26.83
CA LEU A 336 8.60 -2.82 27.13
C LEU A 336 9.90 -3.09 27.91
N PHE A 337 9.86 -4.00 28.89
CA PHE A 337 11.03 -4.42 29.65
C PHE A 337 12.06 -5.08 28.73
N GLU A 338 11.65 -6.04 27.90
CA GLU A 338 12.52 -6.69 26.91
C GLU A 338 13.20 -5.62 26.02
N TYR A 339 12.42 -4.66 25.52
CA TYR A 339 12.94 -3.58 24.68
C TYR A 339 14.01 -2.73 25.38
N GLN A 340 13.77 -2.30 26.63
CA GLN A 340 14.75 -1.53 27.40
C GLN A 340 15.98 -2.37 27.78
N TYR A 341 15.79 -3.67 28.03
CA TYR A 341 16.86 -4.62 28.30
C TYR A 341 17.81 -4.75 27.10
N TRP A 342 17.27 -4.91 25.88
CA TRP A 342 18.05 -4.94 24.64
C TRP A 342 18.87 -3.67 24.42
N ARG A 343 18.36 -2.51 24.86
CA ARG A 343 19.07 -1.23 24.80
C ARG A 343 20.05 -1.01 25.97
N LYS A 344 20.16 -1.97 26.89
CA LYS A 344 20.96 -1.90 28.12
C LYS A 344 20.60 -0.69 29.00
N ASN A 345 19.35 -0.25 28.96
CA ASN A 345 18.88 0.89 29.75
C ASN A 345 18.44 0.42 31.14
N LEU A 346 19.39 0.42 32.08
CA LEU A 346 19.16 -0.02 33.45
C LEU A 346 18.05 0.77 34.16
N ARG A 347 18.04 2.10 33.98
CA ARG A 347 17.05 2.99 34.60
C ARG A 347 15.65 2.66 34.11
N GLY A 348 15.48 2.50 32.80
CA GLY A 348 14.20 2.12 32.21
C GLY A 348 13.70 0.76 32.71
N CYS A 349 14.58 -0.24 32.81
CA CYS A 349 14.20 -1.55 33.37
C CYS A 349 13.77 -1.48 34.84
N SER A 350 14.45 -0.66 35.65
CA SER A 350 14.10 -0.46 37.06
C SER A 350 12.76 0.28 37.23
N GLU A 351 12.51 1.31 36.43
CA GLU A 351 11.25 2.07 36.45
C GLU A 351 10.07 1.17 36.04
N ILE A 352 10.25 0.31 35.03
CA ILE A 352 9.21 -0.65 34.62
C ILE A 352 8.91 -1.68 35.72
N MET A 353 9.95 -2.17 36.39
CA MET A 353 9.75 -3.11 37.51
C MET A 353 9.07 -2.45 38.70
N GLN A 354 9.44 -1.21 39.04
CA GLN A 354 8.79 -0.46 40.10
C GLN A 354 7.31 -0.20 39.76
N ASN A 355 7.02 0.26 38.54
CA ASN A 355 5.66 0.47 38.06
C ASN A 355 4.84 -0.82 38.08
N ALA A 356 5.42 -1.97 37.76
CA ALA A 356 4.71 -3.24 37.84
C ALA A 356 4.38 -3.66 39.28
N ILE A 357 5.29 -3.38 40.23
CA ILE A 357 5.04 -3.59 41.66
C ILE A 357 3.94 -2.66 42.16
N ASP A 358 4.02 -1.37 41.81
CA ASP A 358 3.05 -0.35 42.23
C ASP A 358 1.65 -0.64 41.66
N LEU A 359 1.56 -1.14 40.43
CA LEU A 359 0.32 -1.55 39.77
C LEU A 359 -0.16 -2.95 40.20
N ASN A 360 0.58 -3.62 41.09
CA ASN A 360 0.32 -4.98 41.57
C ASN A 360 0.20 -6.02 40.42
N ILE A 361 1.06 -5.87 39.41
CA ILE A 361 1.16 -6.75 38.24
C ILE A 361 2.38 -7.66 38.42
N ALA A 362 2.14 -8.96 38.61
CA ALA A 362 3.21 -9.94 38.75
C ALA A 362 3.94 -10.15 37.41
N LEU A 363 5.14 -9.59 37.27
CA LEU A 363 6.03 -9.85 36.13
C LEU A 363 6.71 -11.24 36.23
N PRO A 364 7.08 -11.86 35.10
CA PRO A 364 7.82 -13.12 35.10
C PRO A 364 9.18 -12.99 35.82
N GLU A 365 9.59 -14.04 36.52
CA GLU A 365 10.89 -14.11 37.23
C GLU A 365 12.09 -13.85 36.30
N MET A 366 11.93 -14.16 35.01
CA MET A 366 12.92 -13.88 33.97
C MET A 366 13.28 -12.39 33.87
N CYS A 367 12.31 -11.48 34.05
CA CYS A 367 12.57 -10.03 34.04
C CYS A 367 13.43 -9.61 35.24
N ASN A 368 13.19 -10.19 36.42
CA ASN A 368 14.00 -9.94 37.62
C ASN A 368 15.44 -10.43 37.42
N ARG A 369 15.62 -11.63 36.83
CA ARG A 369 16.96 -12.16 36.50
C ARG A 369 17.69 -11.28 35.49
N GLN A 370 17.01 -10.83 34.44
CA GLN A 370 17.56 -9.93 33.43
C GLN A 370 17.96 -8.56 34.02
N LEU A 371 17.17 -7.99 34.94
CA LEU A 371 17.57 -6.76 35.63
C LEU A 371 18.83 -6.98 36.48
N LEU A 372 18.91 -8.11 37.20
CA LEU A 372 20.10 -8.47 38.00
C LEU A 372 21.34 -8.67 37.11
N GLU A 373 21.18 -9.27 35.93
CA GLU A 373 22.28 -9.42 34.96
C GLU A 373 22.81 -8.06 34.47
N LEU A 374 21.91 -7.11 34.18
CA LEU A 374 22.27 -5.73 33.84
C LEU A 374 22.96 -5.00 35.00
N LEU A 375 22.42 -5.10 36.23
CA LEU A 375 22.99 -4.48 37.43
C LEU A 375 24.40 -5.00 37.74
N LEU A 376 24.61 -6.30 37.54
CA LEU A 376 25.90 -6.95 37.78
C LEU A 376 26.90 -6.73 36.62
N GLY A 377 26.53 -5.97 35.57
CA GLY A 377 27.37 -5.68 34.41
C GLY A 377 27.72 -6.93 33.58
N ARG A 378 27.02 -8.04 33.79
CA ARG A 378 27.31 -9.30 33.11
C ARG A 378 26.70 -9.25 31.72
N SER A 379 27.52 -9.00 30.71
CA SER A 379 27.08 -9.19 29.33
C SER A 379 26.67 -10.67 29.14
N ALA A 380 25.58 -10.95 28.43
CA ALA A 380 25.11 -12.32 28.18
C ALA A 380 26.22 -13.25 27.61
N THR A 381 27.22 -12.65 26.95
CA THR A 381 28.47 -13.27 26.50
C THR A 381 29.34 -13.83 27.64
N GLU A 382 29.45 -13.17 28.79
CA GLU A 382 30.23 -13.66 29.94
C GLU A 382 29.51 -14.77 30.71
N ALA A 383 28.17 -14.74 30.77
CA ALA A 383 27.39 -15.82 31.38
C ALA A 383 27.52 -17.11 30.55
N ALA A 384 27.40 -17.02 29.22
CA ALA A 384 27.60 -18.15 28.31
C ALA A 384 29.05 -18.69 28.35
N GLN A 385 30.06 -17.80 28.43
CA GLN A 385 31.46 -18.22 28.60
C GLN A 385 31.74 -18.88 29.95
N ARG A 386 31.11 -18.42 31.05
CA ARG A 386 31.25 -19.06 32.37
C ARG A 386 30.54 -20.42 32.45
N GLU A 387 29.40 -20.59 31.79
CA GLU A 387 28.75 -21.91 31.67
C GLU A 387 29.56 -22.87 30.80
N ALA A 388 30.14 -22.39 29.69
CA ALA A 388 31.06 -23.16 28.85
C ALA A 388 32.35 -23.55 29.61
N TRP A 389 32.92 -22.64 30.41
CA TRP A 389 34.08 -22.94 31.25
C TRP A 389 33.78 -23.91 32.39
N LYS A 390 32.56 -23.88 32.96
CA LYS A 390 32.13 -24.87 33.94
C LYS A 390 31.98 -26.25 33.31
N LYS A 391 31.34 -26.36 32.14
CA LYS A 391 31.23 -27.63 31.39
C LYS A 391 32.58 -28.18 30.92
N SER A 392 33.54 -27.31 30.60
CA SER A 392 34.90 -27.72 30.21
C SER A 392 35.74 -28.31 31.34
N LYS A 393 35.44 -28.01 32.61
CA LYS A 393 36.18 -28.57 33.77
C LYS A 393 35.73 -29.98 34.16
N ASP A 394 34.56 -30.42 33.70
CA ASP A 394 33.99 -31.74 34.03
C ASP A 394 34.29 -32.84 32.99
N LEU A 395 35.04 -32.53 31.92
CA LEU A 395 35.48 -33.53 30.94
C LEU A 395 36.80 -34.16 31.38
N LYS A 396 36.71 -35.34 32.02
CA LYS A 396 37.88 -36.21 32.27
C LYS A 396 38.57 -36.55 30.93
N PRO A 397 39.92 -36.58 30.87
CA PRO A 397 40.64 -36.87 29.65
C PRO A 397 40.49 -38.35 29.31
N ASN A 398 39.68 -38.67 28.29
CA ASN A 398 39.66 -40.01 27.73
C ASN A 398 40.97 -40.27 26.99
N LYS A 399 41.74 -41.23 27.52
CA LYS A 399 42.91 -41.85 26.86
C LYS A 399 42.52 -42.28 25.45
N TYR A 400 43.14 -41.67 24.44
CA TYR A 400 43.16 -42.22 23.09
C TYR A 400 44.05 -43.47 23.06
N THR A 401 43.50 -44.60 22.62
CA THR A 401 44.29 -45.72 22.08
C THR A 401 44.04 -45.78 20.59
N LEU A 402 45.02 -45.33 19.79
CA LEU A 402 45.09 -45.63 18.37
C LEU A 402 45.57 -47.08 18.23
N LYS A 403 44.75 -47.94 17.61
CA LYS A 403 45.21 -49.23 17.08
C LYS A 403 45.67 -49.00 15.64
N PHE A 404 46.92 -49.36 15.37
CA PHE A 404 47.49 -49.43 14.03
C PHE A 404 46.99 -50.68 13.30
#